data_AF-B9XMK8-F1
#
_entry.id   AF-B9XMK8-F1
#
_cell.length_a   1.000
_cell.length_b   1.000
_cell.length_c   1.000
_cell.angle_alpha   90.00
_cell.angle_beta   90.00
_cell.angle_gamma   90.00
#
_symmetry.space_group_name_H-M   'P 1'
#
loop_
_entity.id
_entity.type
_entity.pdbx_description
1 polymer ?
#
loop_
_entity_poly.entity_id
_entity_poly.type
_entity_poly.pdbx_seq_one_letter_code
_entity_poly.pdbx_strand_id
1 'polypeptide(L)' 'MSETDLVIGGEIDLQVNWQFDRYINSYAGYSHFFHGAFIAETGPHNDVNFVYAALTFTF' A
#
# COMPACT_ATOMS: atom_id res chain seq x y z
N MET A 1 11.58 -12.39 -24.52
CA MET A 1 10.78 -11.92 -23.38
C MET A 1 11.39 -12.53 -22.15
N SER A 2 11.95 -11.69 -21.28
CA SER A 2 12.47 -12.10 -19.98
C SER A 2 11.29 -12.34 -19.04
N GLU A 3 11.44 -13.25 -18.07
CA GLU A 3 10.39 -13.53 -17.07
C GLU A 3 9.97 -12.28 -16.28
N THR A 4 10.90 -11.33 -16.11
CA THR A 4 10.69 -10.02 -15.48
C THR A 4 9.74 -9.09 -16.23
N ASP A 5 9.57 -9.28 -17.54
CA ASP A 5 8.73 -8.40 -18.38
C ASP A 5 7.23 -8.56 -18.05
N LEU A 6 6.86 -9.63 -17.33
CA LEU A 6 5.49 -9.91 -16.88
C LEU A 6 5.20 -9.45 -15.44
N VAL A 7 6.19 -8.90 -14.74
CA VAL A 7 6.02 -8.49 -13.33
C VAL A 7 5.32 -7.13 -13.28
N ILE A 8 4.20 -7.06 -12.58
CA ILE A 8 3.39 -5.85 -12.39
C ILE A 8 4.07 -4.89 -11.39
N GLY A 9 4.75 -5.43 -10.39
CA GLY A 9 5.46 -4.67 -9.37
C GLY A 9 5.52 -5.40 -8.03
N GLY A 10 5.93 -4.69 -6.99
CA GLY A 10 5.94 -5.14 -5.60
C GLY A 10 5.59 -3.99 -4.66
N GLU A 11 5.23 -4.30 -3.42
CA GLU A 11 4.79 -3.30 -2.44
C GLU A 11 5.47 -3.51 -1.10
N ILE A 12 5.72 -2.40 -0.39
CA ILE A 12 6.02 -2.42 1.04
C ILE A 12 4.96 -1.63 1.80
N ASP A 13 4.49 -2.23 2.88
CA ASP A 13 3.47 -1.66 3.77
C ASP A 13 4.03 -1.42 5.17
N LEU A 14 3.71 -0.26 5.71
CA LEU A 14 3.84 0.05 7.13
C LEU A 14 2.45 0.34 7.70
N GLN A 15 2.03 -0.45 8.69
CA GLN A 15 0.77 -0.24 9.40
C GLN A 15 0.99 -0.19 10.91
N VAL A 16 0.34 0.80 11.54
CA VAL A 16 0.26 0.94 12.99
C VAL A 16 -1.19 0.77 13.41
N ASN A 17 -1.41 -0.11 14.38
CA ASN A 17 -2.71 -0.36 15.01
C ASN A 17 -2.70 0.23 16.43
N TRP A 18 -3.79 0.88 16.83
CA TRP A 18 -3.92 1.50 18.16
C TRP A 18 -5.28 1.22 18.79
N GLN A 19 -5.27 0.61 19.97
CA GLN A 19 -6.47 0.48 20.81
C GLN A 19 -6.50 1.65 21.79
N PHE A 20 -7.47 2.56 21.66
CA PHE A 20 -7.59 3.70 22.57
C PHE A 20 -8.32 3.31 23.87
N ASP A 21 -9.46 2.63 23.73
CA ASP A 21 -10.25 2.10 24.84
C ASP A 21 -11.07 0.88 24.37
N ARG A 22 -12.00 0.35 25.18
CA ARG A 22 -12.79 -0.84 24.82
C ARG A 22 -13.78 -0.64 23.66
N TYR A 23 -14.04 0.60 23.27
CA TYR A 23 -15.02 0.99 22.25
C TYR A 23 -14.35 1.55 21.00
N ILE A 24 -13.16 2.13 21.10
CA ILE A 24 -12.47 2.83 20.01
C ILE A 24 -11.14 2.16 19.68
N ASN A 25 -10.99 1.78 18.41
CA ASN A 25 -9.76 1.30 17.79
C ASN A 25 -9.44 2.14 16.54
N SER A 26 -8.17 2.31 16.20
CA SER A 26 -7.74 2.85 14.92
C SER A 26 -6.59 2.07 14.30
N TYR A 27 -6.41 2.29 13.00
CA TYR A 27 -5.17 2.00 12.33
C TYR A 27 -4.81 3.12 11.37
N ALA A 28 -3.53 3.27 11.10
CA ALA A 28 -3.01 4.12 10.04
C ALA A 28 -1.87 3.39 9.35
N GLY A 29 -1.67 3.69 8.07
CA GLY A 29 -0.60 3.08 7.31
C GLY A 29 -0.17 3.89 6.11
N TYR A 30 0.98 3.47 5.60
CA TYR A 30 1.62 3.97 4.40
C TYR A 30 2.10 2.79 3.58
N SER A 31 1.83 2.85 2.28
CA SER A 31 2.25 1.84 1.31
C SER A 31 3.02 2.52 0.19
N HIS A 32 4.11 1.88 -0.22
CA HIS A 32 4.90 2.29 -1.38
C HIS A 32 4.97 1.14 -2.38
N PHE A 33 4.35 1.35 -3.54
CA PHE A 33 4.30 0.38 -4.63
C PHE A 33 5.39 0.71 -5.66
N PHE A 34 6.29 -0.24 -5.86
CA PHE A 34 7.34 -0.23 -6.87
C PHE A 34 6.79 -0.82 -8.17
N HIS A 35 6.71 -0.03 -9.24
CA HIS A 35 6.21 -0.55 -10.52
C HIS A 35 7.17 -1.57 -11.14
N GLY A 36 6.62 -2.63 -11.73
CA GLY A 36 7.36 -3.63 -12.47
C GLY A 36 7.52 -3.28 -13.95
N ALA A 37 8.35 -4.06 -14.66
CA ALA A 37 8.69 -3.82 -16.06
C ALA A 37 7.46 -3.81 -16.98
N PHE A 38 6.43 -4.60 -16.66
CA PHE A 38 5.17 -4.62 -17.41
C PHE A 38 4.50 -3.23 -17.49
N ILE A 39 4.52 -2.47 -16.40
CA ILE A 39 3.92 -1.13 -16.35
C ILE A 39 4.86 -0.10 -16.98
N ALA A 40 6.17 -0.27 -16.85
CA ALA A 40 7.17 0.64 -17.42
C ALA A 40 7.05 0.77 -18.95
N GLU A 41 6.59 -0.28 -19.64
CA GLU A 41 6.40 -0.29 -21.10
C GLU A 41 5.17 0.51 -21.58
N THR A 42 4.31 0.99 -20.67
CA THR A 42 3.04 1.65 -21.02
C THR A 42 3.09 3.18 -21.05
N GLY A 43 4.19 3.81 -20.63
CA GLY A 43 4.36 5.27 -20.64
C GLY A 43 5.17 5.80 -19.43
N PRO A 44 5.08 7.10 -19.11
CA PRO A 44 5.67 7.66 -17.90
C PRO A 44 5.14 6.91 -16.67
N HIS A 45 6.04 6.21 -15.99
CA HIS A 45 5.75 5.36 -14.85
C HIS A 45 6.44 5.96 -13.62
N ASN A 46 5.69 6.05 -12.52
CA ASN A 46 6.19 6.49 -11.23
C ASN A 46 5.66 5.56 -10.15
N ASP A 47 6.46 5.30 -9.14
CA ASP A 47 6.04 4.54 -7.97
C ASP A 47 4.85 5.23 -7.29
N VAL A 48 3.95 4.42 -6.73
CA VAL A 48 2.72 4.92 -6.09
C VAL A 48 2.91 4.96 -4.59
N ASN A 49 2.53 6.09 -4.00
CA ASN A 49 2.53 6.30 -2.56
C ASN A 49 1.08 6.40 -2.07
N PHE A 50 0.71 5.57 -1.10
CA PHE A 50 -0.64 5.55 -0.53
C PHE A 50 -0.59 5.73 0.97
N VAL A 51 -1.41 6.63 1.52
CA VAL A 51 -1.55 6.86 2.96
C VAL A 51 -3.00 6.63 3.32
N TYR A 52 -3.24 5.89 4.40
CA TYR A 52 -4.59 5.58 4.87
C TYR A 52 -4.69 5.63 6.39
N ALA A 53 -5.89 5.91 6.88
CA ALA A 53 -6.23 5.82 8.28
C ALA A 53 -7.70 5.45 8.44
N ALA A 54 -8.01 4.73 9.51
CA ALA A 54 -9.38 4.35 9.86
C ALA A 54 -9.58 4.41 11.37
N LEU A 55 -10.82 4.70 11.76
CA LEU A 55 -11.28 4.66 13.15
C LEU A 55 -12.52 3.77 13.21
N THR A 56 -12.54 2.86 14.16
CA THR A 56 -13.65 1.93 14.42
C THR A 56 -14.22 2.20 15.80
N PHE A 57 -15.55 2.34 15.86
CA PHE A 57 -16.32 2.42 17.10
C PHE A 57 -17.21 1.18 17.25
N THR A 58 -17.14 0.50 18.39
CA THR A 58 -17.94 -0.69 18.73
C THR A 58 -18.83 -0.38 19.93
N PHE A 59 -20.09 -0.86 19.95
CA PHE A 59 -21.09 -0.62 21.01
C PHE A 59 -21.45 -1.89 21.80
#